data_AF-A0A930SQD2-F1
#
_entry.id   AF-A0A930SQD2-F1
#
_cell.length_a   1.000
_cell.length_b   1.000
_cell.length_c   1.000
_cell.angle_alpha   90.00
_cell.angle_beta   90.00
_cell.angle_gamma   90.00
#
_symmetry.space_group_name_H-M   'P 1'
#
loop_
_entity.id
_entity.type
_entity.pdbx_description
1 polymer ?
#
loop_
_entity_poly.entity_id
_entity_poly.type
_entity_poly.pdbx_seq_one_letter_code
_entity_poly.pdbx_strand_id
1 'polypeptide(L)'
;MPKKLFFLHIPKTAGTTFNAFLEQQYSYDEIIPRRFFGKNVLYVTAEDLKEHQKDLAGISLFRGHYGYEICRQFVDTFTTVTVLRDPLRRVVSLYNDWRTKSEENLETAPDLEKSLAFLAKEKSFEDFIRTDHPLIPRLFYDAQAKMLASTFRCELDRAELHHAALENLNTFDYVGITEAFEVFLSSLCVHMGWHYPRVIEPLNTARHHLKAQDLDADTIAFVKDKNAVDYALYEHAKTLSLKTANLALRQPAPAEEFLDLRSQDIPEITMAMPTPGIGWHVREGEPDALWRWTGPGKQSSIFVAIAPRPYTVQIYVVSIVKREILDNCTILFNGIPLPKTIQRLSIRKRFLITVELPKAYINPDQASEFMIQVPFTASHADLDPQNRDRRQKGVAIRNIIFVPQEDNTTPVSTSSHAGWQFWRRSVPATRP
;
A
#
# COMPACT_ATOMS: atom_id res chain seq x y z
N MET A 1 -8.02 -9.43 -17.50
CA MET A 1 -8.18 -9.92 -16.11
C MET A 1 -7.09 -9.30 -15.27
N PRO A 2 -7.37 -8.89 -14.02
CA PRO A 2 -6.37 -8.30 -13.14
C PRO A 2 -5.18 -9.24 -12.96
N LYS A 3 -3.95 -8.70 -12.98
CA LYS A 3 -2.75 -9.50 -12.75
C LYS A 3 -2.72 -9.97 -11.30
N LYS A 4 -2.58 -11.26 -11.07
CA LYS A 4 -2.66 -11.86 -9.73
C LYS A 4 -1.31 -11.82 -9.03
N LEU A 5 -1.24 -11.32 -7.79
CA LEU A 5 -0.01 -11.24 -7.00
C LEU A 5 -0.19 -11.76 -5.57
N PHE A 6 0.76 -12.58 -5.11
CA PHE A 6 0.86 -13.03 -3.74
C PHE A 6 2.14 -12.46 -3.11
N PHE A 7 1.99 -11.56 -2.13
CA PHE A 7 3.09 -11.02 -1.35
C PHE A 7 3.19 -11.71 0.00
N LEU A 8 4.17 -12.61 0.14
CA LEU A 8 4.59 -13.13 1.44
C LEU A 8 5.37 -12.04 2.17
N HIS A 9 4.65 -11.24 2.97
CA HIS A 9 5.23 -10.13 3.70
C HIS A 9 5.91 -10.65 4.97
N ILE A 10 7.23 -10.53 5.03
CA ILE A 10 8.00 -10.76 6.25
C ILE A 10 8.08 -9.44 7.06
N PRO A 11 7.80 -9.42 8.36
CA PRO A 11 7.83 -8.19 9.13
C PRO A 11 9.18 -7.45 9.03
N LYS A 12 9.06 -6.13 8.88
CA LYS A 12 10.18 -5.16 8.88
C LYS A 12 11.12 -5.26 7.67
N THR A 13 10.62 -5.77 6.54
CA THR A 13 11.33 -5.82 5.24
C THR A 13 10.71 -4.89 4.18
N ALA A 14 10.48 -3.61 4.55
CA ALA A 14 9.84 -2.58 3.71
C ALA A 14 8.38 -2.84 3.29
N GLY A 15 7.70 -3.82 3.88
CA GLY A 15 6.33 -4.15 3.47
C GLY A 15 5.29 -3.06 3.73
N THR A 16 5.49 -2.07 4.60
CA THR A 16 4.55 -0.93 4.71
C THR A 16 4.53 -0.11 3.42
N THR A 17 5.71 0.28 2.92
CA THR A 17 5.85 1.01 1.65
C THR A 17 5.36 0.15 0.48
N PHE A 18 5.73 -1.14 0.44
CA PHE A 18 5.29 -2.00 -0.67
C PHE A 18 3.78 -2.28 -0.65
N ASN A 19 3.18 -2.50 0.53
CA ASN A 19 1.73 -2.64 0.65
C ASN A 19 1.00 -1.37 0.19
N ALA A 20 1.52 -0.19 0.52
CA ALA A 20 0.94 1.07 0.06
C ALA A 20 0.96 1.18 -1.48
N PHE A 21 2.09 0.81 -2.10
CA PHE A 21 2.21 0.75 -3.54
C PHE A 21 1.25 -0.28 -4.16
N LEU A 22 1.20 -1.51 -3.64
CA LEU A 22 0.32 -2.56 -4.14
C LEU A 22 -1.15 -2.17 -4.03
N GLU A 23 -1.55 -1.48 -2.96
CA GLU A 23 -2.93 -1.02 -2.79
C GLU A 23 -3.42 -0.10 -3.91
N GLN A 24 -2.50 0.61 -4.56
CA GLN A 24 -2.78 1.47 -5.69
C GLN A 24 -3.13 0.67 -6.96
N GLN A 25 -2.65 -0.56 -7.08
CA GLN A 25 -2.72 -1.36 -8.32
C GLN A 25 -3.96 -2.26 -8.42
N TYR A 26 -4.72 -2.40 -7.34
CA TYR A 26 -5.87 -3.31 -7.25
C TYR A 26 -7.10 -2.59 -6.74
N SER A 27 -8.29 -3.01 -7.16
CA SER A 27 -9.56 -2.58 -6.58
C SER A 27 -9.68 -3.05 -5.13
N TYR A 28 -10.44 -2.33 -4.30
CA TYR A 28 -10.57 -2.62 -2.87
C TYR A 28 -11.05 -4.07 -2.59
N ASP A 29 -11.98 -4.55 -3.40
CA ASP A 29 -12.59 -5.88 -3.35
C ASP A 29 -11.73 -7.00 -3.95
N GLU A 30 -10.71 -6.66 -4.74
CA GLU A 30 -9.71 -7.63 -5.25
C GLU A 30 -8.59 -7.91 -4.25
N ILE A 31 -8.52 -7.15 -3.15
CA ILE A 31 -7.50 -7.30 -2.11
C ILE A 31 -8.07 -8.15 -0.99
N ILE A 32 -7.30 -9.15 -0.55
CA ILE A 32 -7.73 -10.01 0.56
C ILE A 32 -8.10 -9.17 1.81
N PRO A 33 -9.35 -9.28 2.31
CA PRO A 33 -9.79 -8.53 3.48
C PRO A 33 -9.03 -8.92 4.75
N ARG A 34 -8.61 -7.93 5.55
CA ARG A 34 -7.97 -8.16 6.86
C ARG A 34 -8.81 -8.99 7.82
N ARG A 35 -10.15 -8.95 7.70
CA ARG A 35 -11.06 -9.76 8.51
C ARG A 35 -10.86 -11.27 8.33
N PHE A 36 -10.23 -11.71 7.22
CA PHE A 36 -9.93 -13.12 6.96
C PHE A 36 -8.64 -13.61 7.65
N PHE A 37 -7.95 -12.75 8.40
CA PHE A 37 -6.65 -13.07 8.99
C PHE A 37 -6.79 -13.71 10.38
N GLY A 38 -8.01 -14.06 10.79
CA GLY A 38 -8.32 -14.63 12.10
C GLY A 38 -8.03 -13.66 13.25
N LYS A 39 -7.89 -14.21 14.47
CA LYS A 39 -7.50 -13.45 15.68
C LYS A 39 -5.99 -13.34 15.86
N ASN A 40 -5.19 -14.03 15.03
CA ASN A 40 -3.75 -14.05 15.14
C ASN A 40 -3.16 -12.77 14.53
N VAL A 41 -2.56 -11.93 15.37
CA VAL A 41 -1.98 -10.65 14.92
C VAL A 41 -0.63 -10.85 14.22
N LEU A 42 0.03 -11.99 14.45
CA LEU A 42 1.39 -12.27 13.98
C LEU A 42 1.43 -12.87 12.56
N TYR A 43 0.52 -13.79 12.24
CA TYR A 43 0.45 -14.45 10.93
C TYR A 43 -0.89 -15.17 10.73
N VAL A 44 -1.19 -15.49 9.46
CA VAL A 44 -2.38 -16.19 8.99
C VAL A 44 -2.02 -17.64 8.65
N THR A 45 -2.88 -18.57 9.05
CA THR A 45 -2.76 -20.02 8.80
C THR A 45 -3.74 -20.50 7.72
N ALA A 46 -3.53 -21.71 7.19
CA ALA A 46 -4.46 -22.31 6.24
C ALA A 46 -5.86 -22.51 6.86
N GLU A 47 -5.93 -22.86 8.14
CA GLU A 47 -7.18 -22.93 8.91
C GLU A 47 -7.94 -21.59 8.91
N ASP A 48 -7.25 -20.46 9.10
CA ASP A 48 -7.89 -19.13 9.11
C ASP A 48 -8.57 -18.82 7.75
N LEU A 49 -8.02 -19.31 6.64
CA LEU A 49 -8.57 -19.10 5.29
C LEU A 49 -9.62 -20.14 4.88
N LYS A 50 -9.66 -21.31 5.53
CA LYS A 50 -10.53 -22.43 5.16
C LYS A 50 -12.01 -22.05 5.23
N GLU A 51 -12.40 -21.26 6.23
CA GLU A 51 -13.78 -20.78 6.40
C GLU A 51 -14.19 -19.77 5.32
N HIS A 52 -13.22 -19.15 4.66
CA HIS A 52 -13.43 -18.10 3.65
C HIS A 52 -13.13 -18.56 2.22
N GLN A 53 -12.91 -19.86 1.98
CA GLN A 53 -12.45 -20.36 0.68
C GLN A 53 -13.35 -19.93 -0.49
N LYS A 54 -14.68 -19.85 -0.27
CA LYS A 54 -15.64 -19.36 -1.28
C LYS A 54 -15.53 -17.85 -1.54
N ASP A 55 -15.14 -17.08 -0.53
CA ASP A 55 -14.98 -15.63 -0.59
C ASP A 55 -13.62 -15.22 -1.19
N LEU A 56 -12.70 -16.17 -1.40
CA LEU A 56 -11.44 -15.93 -2.09
C LEU A 56 -11.62 -15.84 -3.62
N ALA A 57 -12.80 -16.21 -4.14
CA ALA A 57 -13.15 -16.03 -5.54
C ALA A 57 -13.21 -14.54 -5.89
N GLY A 58 -12.34 -14.08 -6.78
CA GLY A 58 -12.22 -12.67 -7.17
C GLY A 58 -11.02 -11.94 -6.55
N ILE A 59 -10.38 -12.53 -5.53
CA ILE A 59 -9.15 -11.96 -4.97
C ILE A 59 -8.01 -12.10 -5.97
N SER A 60 -7.35 -10.98 -6.24
CA SER A 60 -6.19 -10.87 -7.13
C SER A 60 -4.95 -10.36 -6.40
N LEU A 61 -5.09 -9.87 -5.17
CA LEU A 61 -3.96 -9.50 -4.31
C LEU A 61 -4.05 -10.18 -2.94
N PHE A 62 -3.13 -11.11 -2.70
CA PHE A 62 -2.82 -11.60 -1.35
C PHE A 62 -1.63 -10.83 -0.80
N ARG A 63 -1.75 -10.26 0.40
CA ARG A 63 -0.66 -9.53 1.06
C ARG A 63 -0.79 -9.65 2.57
N GLY A 64 0.27 -10.07 3.24
CA GLY A 64 0.19 -10.31 4.68
C GLY A 64 1.28 -11.25 5.17
N HIS A 65 1.27 -11.44 6.49
CA HIS A 65 2.13 -12.39 7.16
C HIS A 65 1.48 -13.76 7.07
N TYR A 66 1.83 -14.54 6.06
CA TYR A 66 1.32 -15.91 5.89
C TYR A 66 2.41 -16.90 6.25
N GLY A 67 2.03 -18.11 6.64
CA GLY A 67 2.96 -19.22 6.52
C GLY A 67 3.18 -19.60 5.06
N TYR A 68 4.37 -20.09 4.73
CA TYR A 68 4.70 -20.43 3.34
C TYR A 68 3.78 -21.51 2.75
N GLU A 69 3.20 -22.39 3.58
CA GLU A 69 2.23 -23.39 3.14
C GLU A 69 1.00 -22.82 2.43
N ILE A 70 0.63 -21.57 2.73
CA ILE A 70 -0.43 -20.85 2.03
C ILE A 70 0.11 -20.35 0.69
N CYS A 71 1.27 -19.69 0.70
CA CYS A 71 1.93 -19.16 -0.50
C CYS A 71 2.12 -20.24 -1.57
N ARG A 72 2.53 -21.45 -1.16
CA ARG A 72 2.77 -22.59 -2.03
C ARG A 72 1.55 -22.98 -2.88
N GLN A 73 0.34 -22.75 -2.38
CA GLN A 73 -0.90 -23.04 -3.12
C GLN A 73 -1.13 -22.08 -4.30
N PHE A 74 -0.40 -20.97 -4.34
CA PHE A 74 -0.57 -19.89 -5.32
C PHE A 74 0.60 -19.75 -6.30
N VAL A 75 1.70 -20.48 -6.12
CA VAL A 75 2.93 -20.41 -6.95
C VAL A 75 2.63 -20.54 -8.46
N ASP A 76 1.68 -21.40 -8.86
CA ASP A 76 1.39 -21.62 -10.28
C ASP A 76 0.30 -20.68 -10.85
N THR A 77 -0.33 -19.85 -10.01
CA THR A 77 -1.51 -19.05 -10.41
C THR A 77 -1.40 -17.56 -10.10
N PHE A 78 -0.44 -17.16 -9.27
CA PHE A 78 -0.14 -15.79 -8.88
C PHE A 78 1.36 -15.55 -9.07
N THR A 79 1.72 -14.33 -9.46
CA THR A 79 3.11 -13.88 -9.30
C THR A 79 3.42 -13.82 -7.81
N THR A 80 4.33 -14.68 -7.36
CA THR A 80 4.75 -14.79 -5.96
C THR A 80 5.95 -13.89 -5.70
N VAL A 81 5.83 -13.05 -4.67
CA VAL A 81 6.87 -12.09 -4.32
C VAL A 81 7.16 -12.09 -2.83
N THR A 82 8.42 -11.88 -2.48
CA THR A 82 8.83 -11.60 -1.10
C THR A 82 10.00 -10.62 -1.06
N VAL A 83 10.21 -9.98 0.09
CA VAL A 83 11.31 -9.05 0.32
C VAL A 83 11.99 -9.42 1.63
N LEU A 84 13.31 -9.61 1.57
CA LEU A 84 14.15 -9.85 2.73
C LEU A 84 14.88 -8.57 3.16
N ARG A 85 15.57 -8.63 4.29
CA ARG A 85 16.41 -7.55 4.81
C ARG A 85 17.64 -8.12 5.49
N ASP A 86 18.70 -7.33 5.56
CA ASP A 86 19.84 -7.64 6.42
C ASP A 86 19.34 -8.03 7.83
N PRO A 87 19.73 -9.23 8.33
CA PRO A 87 19.12 -9.78 9.55
C PRO A 87 19.31 -8.88 10.78
N LEU A 88 20.48 -8.26 10.95
CA LEU A 88 20.74 -7.36 12.07
C LEU A 88 19.86 -6.11 11.99
N ARG A 89 19.78 -5.47 10.82
CA ARG A 89 18.93 -4.31 10.59
C ARG A 89 17.45 -4.64 10.78
N ARG A 90 17.00 -5.84 10.41
CA ARG A 90 15.62 -6.32 10.64
C ARG A 90 15.32 -6.46 12.13
N VAL A 91 16.19 -7.15 12.87
CA VAL A 91 16.06 -7.37 14.33
C VAL A 91 16.00 -6.04 15.08
N VAL A 92 16.91 -5.11 14.79
CA VAL A 92 16.91 -3.76 15.40
C VAL A 92 15.65 -2.98 15.01
N SER A 93 15.21 -3.08 13.75
CA SER A 93 13.98 -2.42 13.30
C SER A 93 12.74 -2.97 13.98
N LEU A 94 12.71 -4.27 14.30
CA LEU A 94 11.61 -4.92 15.01
C LEU A 94 11.60 -4.51 16.49
N TYR A 95 12.76 -4.44 17.14
CA TYR A 95 12.85 -3.94 18.51
C TYR A 95 12.30 -2.51 18.65
N ASN A 96 12.73 -1.60 17.76
CA ASN A 96 12.23 -0.23 17.75
C ASN A 96 10.70 -0.16 17.53
N ASP A 97 10.13 -1.07 16.73
CA ASP A 97 8.69 -1.17 16.51
C ASP A 97 7.95 -1.54 17.80
N TRP A 98 8.38 -2.62 18.47
CA TRP A 98 7.79 -3.06 19.74
C TRP A 98 7.91 -2.00 20.83
N ARG A 99 9.06 -1.30 20.90
CA ARG A 99 9.30 -0.21 21.85
C ARG A 99 8.37 0.98 21.67
N THR A 100 7.90 1.22 20.45
CA THR A 100 7.08 2.41 20.11
C THR A 100 5.57 2.13 20.07
N LYS A 101 5.13 0.87 20.25
CA LYS A 101 3.70 0.52 20.33
C LYS A 101 3.00 1.31 21.44
N SER A 102 1.92 2.01 21.10
CA SER A 102 1.11 2.73 22.09
C SER A 102 0.16 1.82 22.84
N GLU A 103 -0.39 2.30 23.96
CA GLU A 103 -1.41 1.58 24.74
C GLU A 103 -2.61 1.19 23.86
N GLU A 104 -3.09 2.10 23.02
CA GLU A 104 -4.14 1.82 22.02
C GLU A 104 -3.75 0.67 21.05
N ASN A 105 -2.47 0.57 20.64
CA ASN A 105 -2.03 -0.54 19.78
C ASN A 105 -2.01 -1.89 20.51
N LEU A 106 -2.03 -1.87 21.83
CA LEU A 106 -1.90 -3.04 22.69
C LEU A 106 -3.21 -3.40 23.40
N GLU A 107 -4.23 -2.55 23.37
CA GLU A 107 -5.49 -2.74 24.11
C GLU A 107 -6.09 -4.14 23.86
N THR A 108 -6.18 -4.53 22.59
CA THR A 108 -6.71 -5.81 22.13
C THR A 108 -5.65 -6.88 21.88
N ALA A 109 -4.38 -6.58 22.14
CA ALA A 109 -3.29 -7.52 21.91
C ALA A 109 -3.26 -8.65 22.97
N PRO A 110 -2.80 -9.86 22.61
CA PRO A 110 -2.56 -10.95 23.56
C PRO A 110 -1.58 -10.55 24.68
N ASP A 111 -1.73 -11.13 25.87
CA ASP A 111 -0.90 -10.79 27.04
C ASP A 111 0.60 -10.98 26.77
N LEU A 112 0.95 -11.99 25.98
CA LEU A 112 2.34 -12.27 25.62
C LEU A 112 2.95 -11.19 24.70
N GLU A 113 2.13 -10.53 23.87
CA GLU A 113 2.57 -9.40 23.06
C GLU A 113 2.68 -8.13 23.91
N LYS A 114 1.76 -7.94 24.87
CA LYS A 114 1.82 -6.85 25.85
C LYS A 114 3.10 -6.94 26.69
N SER A 115 3.44 -8.12 27.20
CA SER A 115 4.68 -8.33 27.98
C SER A 115 5.93 -8.07 27.15
N LEU A 116 5.96 -8.50 25.87
CA LEU A 116 7.07 -8.22 24.97
C LEU A 116 7.24 -6.71 24.72
N ALA A 117 6.14 -6.00 24.46
CA ALA A 117 6.16 -4.55 24.24
C ALA A 117 6.64 -3.79 25.49
N PHE A 118 6.22 -4.23 26.68
CA PHE A 118 6.68 -3.68 27.95
C PHE A 118 8.19 -3.92 28.14
N LEU A 119 8.67 -5.15 27.93
CA LEU A 119 10.10 -5.47 27.99
C LEU A 119 10.92 -4.63 27.00
N ALA A 120 10.43 -4.41 25.78
CA ALA A 120 11.12 -3.60 24.77
C ALA A 120 11.21 -2.10 25.16
N LYS A 121 10.27 -1.60 25.97
CA LYS A 121 10.29 -0.23 26.50
C LYS A 121 11.24 -0.06 27.68
N GLU A 122 11.31 -1.06 28.55
CA GLU A 122 12.11 -0.99 29.77
C GLU A 122 13.58 -1.33 29.58
N LYS A 123 13.89 -2.32 28.74
CA LYS A 123 15.25 -2.84 28.59
C LYS A 123 16.00 -2.16 27.45
N SER A 124 17.33 -2.09 27.60
CA SER A 124 18.26 -1.89 26.49
C SER A 124 18.06 -2.99 25.44
N PHE A 125 18.54 -2.79 24.21
CA PHE A 125 18.39 -3.82 23.18
C PHE A 125 19.19 -5.09 23.54
N GLU A 126 20.35 -4.89 24.11
CA GLU A 126 21.31 -5.91 24.54
C GLU A 126 20.70 -6.83 25.60
N ASP A 127 20.04 -6.26 26.60
CA ASP A 127 19.37 -7.04 27.65
C ASP A 127 18.06 -7.63 27.14
N PHE A 128 17.32 -6.88 26.32
CA PHE A 128 16.07 -7.34 25.73
C PHE A 128 16.29 -8.62 24.93
N ILE A 129 17.22 -8.62 23.97
CA ILE A 129 17.40 -9.74 23.05
C ILE A 129 17.88 -11.01 23.74
N ARG A 130 18.46 -10.91 24.94
CA ARG A 130 18.92 -12.05 25.77
C ARG A 130 17.91 -12.47 26.83
N THR A 131 16.78 -11.78 26.95
CA THR A 131 15.74 -12.09 27.93
C THR A 131 15.05 -13.42 27.57
N ASP A 132 14.77 -14.23 28.59
CA ASP A 132 13.96 -15.45 28.44
C ASP A 132 12.48 -15.07 28.26
N HIS A 133 12.08 -14.83 27.02
CA HIS A 133 10.70 -14.57 26.64
C HIS A 133 10.36 -15.39 25.39
N PRO A 134 9.24 -16.14 25.37
CA PRO A 134 8.97 -17.12 24.31
C PRO A 134 8.77 -16.49 22.92
N LEU A 135 8.40 -15.20 22.83
CA LEU A 135 8.33 -14.50 21.55
C LEU A 135 9.68 -14.03 20.99
N ILE A 136 10.73 -13.94 21.82
CA ILE A 136 12.04 -13.49 21.33
C ILE A 136 12.61 -14.49 20.33
N PRO A 137 12.74 -15.80 20.65
CA PRO A 137 13.19 -16.77 19.67
C PRO A 137 12.28 -16.89 18.44
N ARG A 138 10.98 -16.64 18.58
CA ARG A 138 10.03 -16.75 17.46
C ARG A 138 10.14 -15.60 16.47
N LEU A 139 10.32 -14.37 16.96
CA LEU A 139 10.22 -13.15 16.13
C LEU A 139 11.59 -12.54 15.77
N PHE A 140 12.62 -12.80 16.58
CA PHE A 140 13.93 -12.17 16.45
C PHE A 140 15.03 -13.12 15.99
N TYR A 141 14.86 -14.44 16.07
CA TYR A 141 15.87 -15.42 15.66
C TYR A 141 15.43 -16.19 14.42
N ASP A 142 16.25 -16.15 13.36
CA ASP A 142 16.03 -16.82 12.06
C ASP A 142 14.58 -16.63 11.54
N ALA A 143 14.01 -15.46 11.80
CA ALA A 143 12.57 -15.25 11.64
C ALA A 143 12.16 -15.16 10.16
N GLN A 144 13.06 -14.72 9.27
CA GLN A 144 12.80 -14.72 7.83
C GLN A 144 12.82 -16.17 7.32
N ALA A 145 13.79 -16.97 7.74
CA ALA A 145 13.87 -18.40 7.44
C ALA A 145 12.63 -19.15 7.93
N LYS A 146 12.17 -18.90 9.16
CA LYS A 146 10.98 -19.54 9.74
C LYS A 146 9.72 -19.26 8.92
N MET A 147 9.51 -18.02 8.48
CA MET A 147 8.37 -17.67 7.61
C MET A 147 8.46 -18.26 6.20
N LEU A 148 9.67 -18.47 5.69
CA LEU A 148 9.89 -19.09 4.39
C LEU A 148 9.76 -20.62 4.45
N ALA A 149 10.12 -21.24 5.57
CA ALA A 149 9.96 -22.68 5.78
C ALA A 149 8.50 -23.04 6.12
N SER A 150 7.88 -22.28 7.02
CA SER A 150 6.48 -22.42 7.43
C SER A 150 6.02 -21.13 8.12
N THR A 151 5.93 -21.08 9.46
CA THR A 151 5.47 -19.94 10.26
C THR A 151 6.51 -19.55 11.32
N PHE A 152 6.26 -18.47 12.08
CA PHE A 152 7.10 -18.10 13.25
C PHE A 152 7.16 -19.15 14.36
N ARG A 153 6.29 -20.17 14.32
CA ARG A 153 6.32 -21.32 15.24
C ARG A 153 7.12 -22.49 14.71
N CYS A 154 7.86 -22.34 13.61
CA CYS A 154 8.71 -23.38 13.08
C CYS A 154 9.79 -23.77 14.12
N GLU A 155 9.84 -25.06 14.44
CA GLU A 155 10.76 -25.67 15.43
C GLU A 155 11.79 -26.60 14.76
N LEU A 156 11.94 -26.52 13.43
CA LEU A 156 12.98 -27.23 12.69
C LEU A 156 14.37 -26.87 13.23
N ASP A 157 15.28 -27.83 13.18
CA ASP A 157 16.68 -27.53 13.52
C ASP A 157 17.32 -26.58 12.49
N ARG A 158 18.52 -26.09 12.78
CA ARG A 158 19.19 -25.07 11.95
C ARG A 158 19.43 -25.55 10.51
N ALA A 159 19.77 -26.82 10.31
CA ALA A 159 20.07 -27.38 9.00
C ALA A 159 18.79 -27.63 8.19
N GLU A 160 17.77 -28.21 8.83
CA GLU A 160 16.45 -28.43 8.25
C GLU A 160 15.78 -27.10 7.88
N LEU A 161 15.86 -26.10 8.78
CA LEU A 161 15.32 -24.76 8.56
C LEU A 161 15.98 -24.08 7.36
N HIS A 162 17.31 -24.14 7.28
CA HIS A 162 18.05 -23.58 6.15
C HIS A 162 17.64 -24.24 4.84
N HIS A 163 17.61 -25.58 4.81
CA HIS A 163 17.24 -26.33 3.61
C HIS A 163 15.81 -25.99 3.14
N ALA A 164 14.82 -26.12 4.02
CA ALA A 164 13.42 -25.86 3.68
C ALA A 164 13.19 -24.40 3.24
N ALA A 165 13.74 -23.43 3.96
CA ALA A 165 13.58 -22.01 3.62
C ALA A 165 14.26 -21.66 2.28
N LEU A 166 15.43 -22.25 1.99
CA LEU A 166 16.14 -22.03 0.74
C LEU A 166 15.41 -22.63 -0.46
N GLU A 167 14.91 -23.87 -0.34
CA GLU A 167 14.10 -24.51 -1.37
C GLU A 167 12.85 -23.68 -1.68
N ASN A 168 12.13 -23.27 -0.65
CA ASN A 168 10.92 -22.46 -0.78
C ASN A 168 11.20 -21.06 -1.35
N LEU A 169 12.31 -20.43 -0.95
CA LEU A 169 12.70 -19.13 -1.50
C LEU A 169 12.97 -19.20 -3.02
N ASN A 170 13.48 -20.32 -3.51
CA ASN A 170 13.73 -20.54 -4.93
C ASN A 170 12.47 -20.71 -5.77
N THR A 171 11.29 -20.89 -5.16
CA THR A 171 10.03 -20.97 -5.91
C THR A 171 9.41 -19.60 -6.17
N PHE A 172 9.91 -18.53 -5.55
CA PHE A 172 9.36 -17.19 -5.74
C PHE A 172 9.74 -16.63 -7.11
N ASP A 173 8.77 -16.01 -7.78
CA ASP A 173 9.01 -15.33 -9.06
C ASP A 173 9.91 -14.10 -8.87
N TYR A 174 9.68 -13.34 -7.80
CA TYR A 174 10.45 -12.13 -7.47
C TYR A 174 10.88 -12.12 -6.00
N VAL A 175 12.19 -12.06 -5.79
CA VAL A 175 12.80 -11.88 -4.46
C VAL A 175 13.51 -10.54 -4.43
N GLY A 176 13.08 -9.67 -3.52
CA GLY A 176 13.70 -8.37 -3.25
C GLY A 176 14.53 -8.37 -1.97
N ILE A 177 15.36 -7.33 -1.83
CA ILE A 177 15.97 -6.96 -0.56
C ILE A 177 15.63 -5.51 -0.24
N THR A 178 15.43 -5.20 1.04
CA THR A 178 15.09 -3.85 1.51
C THR A 178 16.14 -2.82 1.10
N GLU A 179 17.42 -3.20 1.11
CA GLU A 179 18.55 -2.34 0.76
C GLU A 179 18.59 -1.96 -0.73
N ALA A 180 17.90 -2.71 -1.60
CA ALA A 180 17.79 -2.46 -3.03
C ALA A 180 16.31 -2.43 -3.48
N PHE A 181 15.44 -1.89 -2.62
CA PHE A 181 13.99 -1.92 -2.81
C PHE A 181 13.53 -1.26 -4.13
N GLU A 182 14.18 -0.19 -4.57
CA GLU A 182 13.88 0.48 -5.84
C GLU A 182 14.15 -0.43 -7.06
N VAL A 183 15.21 -1.22 -7.00
CA VAL A 183 15.56 -2.20 -8.04
C VAL A 183 14.51 -3.31 -8.09
N PHE A 184 14.12 -3.83 -6.93
CA PHE A 184 13.03 -4.80 -6.83
C PHE A 184 11.73 -4.22 -7.41
N LEU A 185 11.32 -3.03 -6.97
CA LEU A 185 10.07 -2.41 -7.37
C LEU A 185 10.03 -2.11 -8.88
N SER A 186 11.11 -1.55 -9.44
CA SER A 186 11.19 -1.27 -10.88
C SER A 186 11.11 -2.55 -11.71
N SER A 187 11.83 -3.61 -11.32
CA SER A 187 11.76 -4.90 -12.02
C SER A 187 10.36 -5.52 -12.00
N LEU A 188 9.65 -5.39 -10.86
CA LEU A 188 8.29 -5.88 -10.74
C LEU A 188 7.31 -5.02 -11.55
N CYS A 189 7.48 -3.69 -11.58
CA CYS A 189 6.65 -2.80 -12.38
C CYS A 189 6.72 -3.14 -13.88
N VAL A 190 7.92 -3.44 -14.40
CA VAL A 190 8.09 -3.87 -15.80
C VAL A 190 7.28 -5.13 -16.10
N HIS A 191 7.38 -6.16 -15.27
CA HIS A 191 6.64 -7.41 -15.45
C HIS A 191 5.12 -7.22 -15.32
N MET A 192 4.73 -6.45 -14.31
CA MET A 192 3.33 -6.19 -14.00
C MET A 192 2.73 -5.08 -14.88
N GLY A 193 3.48 -4.44 -15.78
CA GLY A 193 2.99 -3.36 -16.63
C GLY A 193 2.55 -2.12 -15.84
N TRP A 194 3.04 -1.96 -14.61
CA TRP A 194 2.69 -0.88 -13.69
C TRP A 194 3.54 0.37 -13.93
N HIS A 195 2.96 1.52 -13.61
CA HIS A 195 3.66 2.79 -13.61
C HIS A 195 4.60 2.87 -12.42
N TYR A 196 5.90 3.04 -12.68
CA TYR A 196 6.90 3.18 -11.62
C TYR A 196 6.76 4.53 -10.90
N PRO A 197 6.69 4.56 -9.55
CA PRO A 197 6.53 5.81 -8.80
C PRO A 197 7.77 6.70 -8.90
N ARG A 198 7.58 8.00 -9.12
CA ARG A 198 8.69 8.99 -9.12
C ARG A 198 9.28 9.22 -7.73
N VAL A 199 8.47 9.04 -6.68
CA VAL A 199 8.87 9.23 -5.29
C VAL A 199 8.37 8.03 -4.49
N ILE A 200 9.30 7.34 -3.84
CA ILE A 200 9.01 6.26 -2.91
C ILE A 200 9.25 6.83 -1.51
N GLU A 201 8.19 7.14 -0.77
CA GLU A 201 8.33 7.59 0.62
C GLU A 201 8.56 6.37 1.53
N PRO A 202 9.68 6.34 2.29
CA PRO A 202 9.86 5.35 3.33
C PRO A 202 8.83 5.60 4.44
N LEU A 203 7.80 4.76 4.48
CA LEU A 203 6.78 4.80 5.54
C LEU A 203 7.39 4.05 6.73
N ASN A 204 7.86 4.78 7.75
CA ASN A 204 8.44 4.33 9.05
C ASN A 204 9.93 4.66 9.32
N THR A 205 10.41 5.85 8.94
CA THR A 205 11.74 6.35 9.34
C THR A 205 11.65 7.29 10.55
N ALA A 206 11.53 6.76 11.77
CA ALA A 206 11.58 7.64 12.94
C ALA A 206 13.03 8.05 13.27
N ARG A 207 13.21 9.30 13.72
CA ARG A 207 14.52 9.92 13.94
C ARG A 207 15.25 9.48 15.22
N HIS A 208 14.53 8.94 16.21
CA HIS A 208 15.05 8.61 17.55
C HIS A 208 15.17 7.10 17.80
N HIS A 209 15.49 6.33 16.77
CA HIS A 209 15.59 4.87 16.86
C HIS A 209 17.04 4.41 17.00
N LEU A 210 17.23 3.33 17.76
CA LEU A 210 18.49 2.60 17.81
C LEU A 210 18.88 2.16 16.40
N LYS A 211 20.14 2.36 16.01
CA LYS A 211 20.66 1.89 14.72
C LYS A 211 21.58 0.69 14.94
N ALA A 212 21.60 -0.22 13.97
CA ALA A 212 22.46 -1.39 14.00
C ALA A 212 23.96 -1.08 14.15
N GLN A 213 24.39 0.09 13.67
CA GLN A 213 25.78 0.56 13.75
C GLN A 213 26.17 1.04 15.17
N ASP A 214 25.20 1.28 16.04
CA ASP A 214 25.43 1.79 17.39
C ASP A 214 25.60 0.64 18.41
N LEU A 215 25.49 -0.61 17.97
CA LEU A 215 25.59 -1.81 18.81
C LEU A 215 27.04 -2.23 19.07
N ASP A 216 27.30 -2.77 20.26
CA ASP A 216 28.59 -3.35 20.60
C ASP A 216 28.87 -4.67 19.86
N ALA A 217 30.15 -5.07 19.83
CA ALA A 217 30.60 -6.25 19.09
C ALA A 217 30.04 -7.59 19.63
N ASP A 218 29.85 -7.71 20.96
CA ASP A 218 29.32 -8.92 21.59
C ASP A 218 27.84 -9.10 21.21
N THR A 219 27.07 -8.02 21.27
CA THR A 219 25.66 -8.01 20.86
C THR A 219 25.50 -8.28 19.37
N ILE A 220 26.37 -7.72 18.51
CA ILE A 220 26.37 -8.06 17.08
C ILE A 220 26.67 -9.55 16.87
N ALA A 221 27.66 -10.11 17.58
CA ALA A 221 28.02 -11.52 17.48
C ALA A 221 26.87 -12.44 17.93
N PHE A 222 26.21 -12.10 19.05
CA PHE A 222 25.04 -12.81 19.53
C PHE A 222 23.90 -12.82 18.50
N VAL A 223 23.54 -11.65 17.95
CA VAL A 223 22.48 -11.55 16.93
C VAL A 223 22.84 -12.34 15.68
N LYS A 224 24.12 -12.32 15.26
CA LYS A 224 24.62 -13.10 14.12
C LYS A 224 24.50 -14.60 14.34
N ASP A 225 24.89 -15.13 15.50
CA ASP A 225 24.69 -16.55 15.81
C ASP A 225 23.21 -16.93 15.76
N LYS A 226 22.34 -16.15 16.41
CA LYS A 226 20.90 -16.42 16.47
C LYS A 226 20.16 -16.21 15.15
N ASN A 227 20.82 -15.65 14.15
CA ASN A 227 20.23 -15.40 12.82
C ASN A 227 21.11 -15.98 11.69
N ALA A 228 21.90 -17.01 11.98
CA ALA A 228 22.85 -17.57 11.02
C ALA A 228 22.17 -18.08 9.72
N VAL A 229 20.96 -18.64 9.83
CA VAL A 229 20.19 -19.09 8.66
C VAL A 229 19.67 -17.91 7.87
N ASP A 230 19.13 -16.91 8.57
CA ASP A 230 18.68 -15.65 7.96
C ASP A 230 19.80 -14.97 7.16
N TYR A 231 21.05 -14.99 7.66
CA TYR A 231 22.20 -14.45 6.93
C TYR A 231 22.51 -15.24 5.65
N ALA A 232 22.51 -16.58 5.71
CA ALA A 232 22.73 -17.41 4.54
C ALA A 232 21.65 -17.18 3.46
N LEU A 233 20.38 -17.11 3.87
CA LEU A 233 19.27 -16.81 2.96
C LEU A 233 19.35 -15.40 2.39
N TYR A 234 19.79 -14.42 3.17
CA TYR A 234 19.94 -13.04 2.70
C TYR A 234 20.98 -12.92 1.58
N GLU A 235 22.11 -13.63 1.67
CA GLU A 235 23.09 -13.66 0.58
C GLU A 235 22.54 -14.34 -0.70
N HIS A 236 21.76 -15.41 -0.53
CA HIS A 236 21.06 -16.03 -1.67
C HIS A 236 20.02 -15.09 -2.29
N ALA A 237 19.26 -14.39 -1.46
CA ALA A 237 18.26 -13.41 -1.89
C ALA A 237 18.87 -12.25 -2.68
N LYS A 238 20.08 -11.78 -2.34
CA LYS A 238 20.82 -10.80 -3.16
C LYS A 238 21.06 -11.34 -4.57
N THR A 239 21.46 -12.60 -4.68
CA THR A 239 21.72 -13.26 -5.98
C THR A 239 20.45 -13.36 -6.81
N LEU A 240 19.34 -13.78 -6.20
CA LEU A 240 18.02 -13.82 -6.87
C LEU A 240 17.56 -12.43 -7.29
N SER A 241 17.70 -11.42 -6.42
CA SER A 241 17.31 -10.04 -6.71
C SER A 241 18.06 -9.47 -7.91
N LEU A 242 19.38 -9.71 -8.01
CA LEU A 242 20.18 -9.31 -9.16
C LEU A 242 19.77 -10.04 -10.45
N LYS A 243 19.46 -11.33 -10.37
CA LYS A 243 18.97 -12.12 -11.53
C LYS A 243 17.69 -11.52 -12.09
N THR A 244 16.73 -11.21 -11.23
CA THR A 244 15.44 -10.63 -11.62
C THR A 244 15.58 -9.22 -12.19
N ALA A 245 16.43 -8.38 -11.58
CA ALA A 245 16.73 -7.05 -12.10
C ALA A 245 17.34 -7.10 -13.52
N ASN A 246 18.29 -8.01 -13.75
CA ASN A 246 18.92 -8.19 -15.06
C ASN A 246 17.94 -8.66 -16.13
N LEU A 247 16.96 -9.50 -15.76
CA LEU A 247 15.92 -9.93 -16.69
C LEU A 247 15.03 -8.75 -17.12
N ALA A 248 14.59 -7.93 -16.16
CA ALA A 248 13.77 -6.75 -16.44
C ALA A 248 14.48 -5.73 -17.34
N LEU A 249 15.80 -5.52 -17.16
CA LEU A 249 16.59 -4.63 -18.02
C LEU A 249 16.68 -5.11 -19.48
N ARG A 250 16.64 -6.43 -19.71
CA ARG A 250 16.71 -7.01 -21.07
C ARG A 250 15.38 -7.00 -21.80
N GLN A 251 14.28 -6.88 -21.06
CA GLN A 251 12.92 -6.91 -21.60
C GLN A 251 12.12 -5.72 -21.06
N PRO A 252 12.51 -4.47 -21.41
CA PRO A 252 11.73 -3.31 -20.99
C PRO A 252 10.36 -3.35 -21.68
N ALA A 253 9.30 -3.42 -20.89
CA ALA A 253 7.94 -3.17 -21.33
C ALA A 253 7.49 -1.79 -20.82
N PRO A 254 6.81 -0.97 -21.64
CA PRO A 254 6.21 0.24 -21.15
C PRO A 254 5.13 -0.08 -20.12
N ALA A 255 4.83 0.88 -19.24
CA ALA A 255 3.65 0.77 -18.39
C ALA A 255 2.39 0.88 -19.26
N GLU A 256 1.49 -0.08 -19.13
CA GLU A 256 0.30 -0.22 -20.00
C GLU A 256 -1.00 -0.19 -19.21
N GLU A 257 -0.96 -0.25 -17.87
CA GLU A 257 -2.18 -0.24 -17.06
C GLU A 257 -2.85 1.14 -17.10
N PHE A 258 -4.17 1.14 -17.33
CA PHE A 258 -5.05 2.30 -17.30
C PHE A 258 -6.48 1.89 -16.92
N LEU A 259 -7.29 2.86 -16.48
CA LEU A 259 -8.71 2.66 -16.27
C LEU A 259 -9.47 2.83 -17.59
N ASP A 260 -10.10 1.78 -18.11
CA ASP A 260 -10.99 1.90 -19.25
C ASP A 260 -12.42 2.22 -18.81
N LEU A 261 -12.83 3.47 -19.00
CA LEU A 261 -14.16 3.98 -18.64
C LEU A 261 -14.96 4.38 -19.88
N ARG A 262 -14.52 3.99 -21.09
CA ARG A 262 -15.18 4.38 -22.36
C ARG A 262 -16.62 3.92 -22.47
N SER A 263 -16.98 2.82 -21.81
CA SER A 263 -18.34 2.26 -21.81
C SER A 263 -19.27 2.90 -20.77
N GLN A 264 -18.78 3.81 -19.92
CA GLN A 264 -19.60 4.45 -18.89
C GLN A 264 -20.28 5.72 -19.44
N ASP A 265 -21.59 5.83 -19.21
CA ASP A 265 -22.36 7.03 -19.60
C ASP A 265 -21.86 8.28 -18.88
N ILE A 266 -21.49 8.14 -17.60
CA ILE A 266 -20.83 9.15 -16.79
C ILE A 266 -19.59 8.49 -16.18
N PRO A 267 -18.40 8.61 -16.80
CA PRO A 267 -17.19 7.99 -16.27
C PRO A 267 -16.90 8.48 -14.85
N GLU A 268 -16.72 7.55 -13.91
CA GLU A 268 -16.36 7.85 -12.53
C GLU A 268 -15.14 7.04 -12.09
N ILE A 269 -14.20 7.74 -11.46
CA ILE A 269 -13.08 7.13 -10.74
C ILE A 269 -13.38 7.27 -9.24
N THR A 270 -13.68 6.14 -8.60
CA THR A 270 -13.78 6.08 -7.13
C THR A 270 -12.42 5.68 -6.53
N MET A 271 -12.12 6.11 -5.30
CA MET A 271 -10.87 5.67 -4.64
C MET A 271 -10.88 4.20 -4.18
N ALA A 272 -11.98 3.48 -4.42
CA ALA A 272 -12.03 2.02 -4.30
C ALA A 272 -11.33 1.33 -5.48
N MET A 273 -11.33 1.94 -6.67
CA MET A 273 -10.68 1.41 -7.87
C MET A 273 -9.14 1.48 -7.77
N PRO A 274 -8.40 0.78 -8.65
CA PRO A 274 -6.98 1.07 -8.83
C PRO A 274 -6.78 2.48 -9.38
N THR A 275 -5.63 3.06 -9.11
CA THR A 275 -5.23 4.37 -9.64
C THR A 275 -3.94 4.18 -10.43
N PRO A 276 -4.00 3.58 -11.64
CA PRO A 276 -2.83 3.30 -12.47
C PRO A 276 -2.13 4.61 -12.83
N GLY A 277 -0.94 4.82 -12.30
CA GLY A 277 -0.25 6.11 -12.30
C GLY A 277 0.64 6.23 -11.07
N ILE A 278 0.83 7.44 -10.55
CA ILE A 278 1.75 7.68 -9.43
C ILE A 278 1.15 8.62 -8.40
N GLY A 279 1.77 8.65 -7.21
CA GLY A 279 1.55 9.71 -6.23
C GLY A 279 0.23 9.59 -5.47
N TRP A 280 -0.18 8.39 -5.08
CA TRP A 280 -1.35 8.17 -4.24
C TRP A 280 -0.96 7.51 -2.93
N HIS A 281 -1.52 8.01 -1.83
CA HIS A 281 -1.47 7.31 -0.55
C HIS A 281 -2.48 6.16 -0.51
N VAL A 282 -2.35 5.33 0.52
CA VAL A 282 -3.33 4.29 0.87
C VAL A 282 -4.73 4.87 1.05
N ARG A 283 -5.73 4.00 0.90
CA ARG A 283 -7.14 4.30 1.14
C ARG A 283 -7.37 4.62 2.61
N GLU A 284 -8.30 5.52 2.83
CA GLU A 284 -8.81 5.90 4.14
C GLU A 284 -10.35 5.97 4.06
N GLY A 285 -11.01 5.77 5.20
CA GLY A 285 -12.46 5.80 5.30
C GLY A 285 -13.12 4.41 5.35
N GLU A 286 -14.45 4.45 5.36
CA GLU A 286 -15.28 3.24 5.34
C GLU A 286 -15.39 2.68 3.91
N PRO A 287 -15.68 1.37 3.75
CA PRO A 287 -15.75 0.73 2.43
C PRO A 287 -16.70 1.42 1.42
N ASP A 288 -17.78 2.04 1.89
CA ASP A 288 -18.77 2.77 1.07
C ASP A 288 -18.39 4.25 0.80
N ALA A 289 -17.30 4.71 1.40
CA ALA A 289 -16.91 6.11 1.38
C ALA A 289 -15.38 6.30 1.39
N LEU A 290 -14.66 5.46 0.65
CA LEU A 290 -13.19 5.53 0.58
C LEU A 290 -12.69 6.83 -0.07
N TRP A 291 -11.56 7.34 0.43
CA TRP A 291 -10.79 8.44 -0.17
C TRP A 291 -9.29 8.11 -0.14
N ARG A 292 -8.51 8.86 -0.91
CA ARG A 292 -7.04 8.79 -0.93
C ARG A 292 -6.45 10.18 -0.92
N TRP A 293 -5.30 10.34 -0.27
CA TRP A 293 -4.51 11.56 -0.36
C TRP A 293 -3.61 11.51 -1.59
N THR A 294 -3.51 12.63 -2.32
CA THR A 294 -2.40 12.86 -3.26
C THR A 294 -1.09 13.00 -2.48
N GLY A 295 0.02 12.48 -3.00
CA GLY A 295 1.35 12.52 -2.36
C GLY A 295 2.07 11.18 -2.50
N PRO A 296 3.31 11.03 -2.02
CA PRO A 296 4.08 11.97 -1.19
C PRO A 296 4.76 13.10 -1.99
N GLY A 297 4.89 12.94 -3.30
CA GLY A 297 5.40 13.97 -4.19
C GLY A 297 4.35 15.03 -4.50
N LYS A 298 4.71 15.96 -5.40
CA LYS A 298 3.83 17.04 -5.85
C LYS A 298 2.85 16.66 -6.95
N GLN A 299 3.00 15.46 -7.51
CA GLN A 299 2.24 15.00 -8.66
C GLN A 299 1.53 13.69 -8.32
N SER A 300 0.25 13.65 -8.65
CA SER A 300 -0.59 12.47 -8.55
C SER A 300 -1.33 12.27 -9.87
N SER A 301 -1.15 11.13 -10.52
CA SER A 301 -1.76 10.87 -11.83
C SER A 301 -2.53 9.57 -11.88
N ILE A 302 -3.48 9.53 -12.81
CA ILE A 302 -4.26 8.35 -13.18
C ILE A 302 -4.32 8.31 -14.70
N PHE A 303 -3.89 7.20 -15.28
CA PHE A 303 -4.09 6.89 -16.70
C PHE A 303 -5.50 6.36 -16.89
N VAL A 304 -6.26 7.01 -17.78
CA VAL A 304 -7.68 6.72 -18.00
C VAL A 304 -8.02 6.83 -19.49
N ALA A 305 -8.79 5.88 -20.00
CA ALA A 305 -9.44 5.96 -21.29
C ALA A 305 -10.91 6.34 -21.10
N ILE A 306 -11.35 7.41 -21.73
CA ILE A 306 -12.74 7.91 -21.72
C ILE A 306 -13.21 8.15 -23.15
N ALA A 307 -14.52 8.12 -23.39
CA ALA A 307 -15.07 8.38 -24.71
C ALA A 307 -14.71 9.81 -25.18
N PRO A 308 -14.42 10.05 -26.47
CA PRO A 308 -13.97 11.35 -26.97
C PRO A 308 -15.15 12.35 -27.11
N ARG A 309 -15.59 12.91 -25.99
CA ARG A 309 -16.63 13.95 -25.88
C ARG A 309 -16.20 15.05 -24.90
N PRO A 310 -16.79 16.25 -24.95
CA PRO A 310 -16.49 17.27 -23.95
C PRO A 310 -17.07 16.88 -22.57
N TYR A 311 -16.33 17.19 -21.51
CA TYR A 311 -16.74 16.90 -20.13
C TYR A 311 -16.54 18.09 -19.21
N THR A 312 -17.46 18.24 -18.25
CA THR A 312 -17.21 18.95 -17.00
C THR A 312 -16.71 17.95 -15.97
N VAL A 313 -15.45 18.05 -15.58
CA VAL A 313 -14.83 17.14 -14.62
C VAL A 313 -14.98 17.68 -13.21
N GLN A 314 -15.56 16.87 -12.32
CA GLN A 314 -15.86 17.19 -10.93
C GLN A 314 -14.97 16.37 -10.00
N ILE A 315 -14.18 17.04 -9.17
CA ILE A 315 -13.23 16.40 -8.24
C ILE A 315 -13.67 16.72 -6.81
N TYR A 316 -14.10 15.70 -6.07
CA TYR A 316 -14.57 15.87 -4.69
C TYR A 316 -13.42 15.75 -3.70
N VAL A 317 -13.10 16.87 -3.05
CA VAL A 317 -12.06 16.95 -2.03
C VAL A 317 -12.69 16.87 -0.64
N VAL A 318 -12.31 15.85 0.13
CA VAL A 318 -12.87 15.60 1.47
C VAL A 318 -12.05 16.18 2.61
N SER A 319 -10.76 16.40 2.39
CA SER A 319 -9.86 16.96 3.41
C SER A 319 -8.62 17.59 2.75
N ILE A 320 -8.01 18.53 3.46
CA ILE A 320 -6.78 19.24 3.07
C ILE A 320 -5.94 19.51 4.33
N VAL A 321 -4.61 19.47 4.21
CA VAL A 321 -3.72 19.84 5.32
C VAL A 321 -3.58 21.36 5.43
N LYS A 322 -3.34 22.04 4.30
CA LYS A 322 -3.26 23.50 4.21
C LYS A 322 -4.11 24.02 3.06
N ARG A 323 -4.74 25.19 3.25
CA ARG A 323 -5.62 25.81 2.25
C ARG A 323 -4.90 26.17 0.96
N GLU A 324 -3.66 26.64 1.07
CA GLU A 324 -2.78 27.00 -0.05
C GLU A 324 -2.54 25.86 -1.04
N ILE A 325 -2.53 24.60 -0.57
CA ILE A 325 -2.37 23.41 -1.41
C ILE A 325 -3.54 23.29 -2.38
N LEU A 326 -4.76 23.49 -1.87
CA LEU A 326 -5.99 23.40 -2.66
C LEU A 326 -6.11 24.58 -3.64
N ASP A 327 -5.90 25.80 -3.16
CA ASP A 327 -6.10 27.00 -3.99
C ASP A 327 -5.09 27.03 -5.17
N ASN A 328 -3.86 26.59 -4.93
CA ASN A 328 -2.78 26.64 -5.91
C ASN A 328 -2.52 25.29 -6.61
N CYS A 329 -3.38 24.27 -6.45
CA CYS A 329 -3.24 23.04 -7.24
C CYS A 329 -3.51 23.31 -8.73
N THR A 330 -2.94 22.50 -9.61
CA THR A 330 -3.19 22.55 -11.05
C THR A 330 -3.74 21.19 -11.47
N ILE A 331 -4.82 21.20 -12.25
CA ILE A 331 -5.35 20.00 -12.88
C ILE A 331 -4.82 19.96 -14.30
N LEU A 332 -4.19 18.86 -14.69
CA LEU A 332 -3.65 18.68 -16.03
C LEU A 332 -4.29 17.46 -16.69
N PHE A 333 -4.46 17.54 -18.01
CA PHE A 333 -4.84 16.42 -18.84
C PHE A 333 -3.84 16.30 -19.99
N ASN A 334 -3.12 15.18 -20.08
CA ASN A 334 -2.02 14.99 -21.02
C ASN A 334 -0.97 16.13 -20.95
N GLY A 335 -0.67 16.60 -19.73
CA GLY A 335 0.25 17.71 -19.48
C GLY A 335 -0.31 19.11 -19.77
N ILE A 336 -1.54 19.23 -20.28
CA ILE A 336 -2.18 20.52 -20.55
C ILE A 336 -2.95 20.98 -19.30
N PRO A 337 -2.64 22.16 -18.73
CA PRO A 337 -3.36 22.67 -17.57
C PRO A 337 -4.78 23.09 -17.94
N LEU A 338 -5.76 22.69 -17.13
CA LEU A 338 -7.17 23.04 -17.28
C LEU A 338 -7.55 24.16 -16.30
N PRO A 339 -8.24 25.22 -16.76
CA PRO A 339 -8.80 26.23 -15.86
C PRO A 339 -9.75 25.58 -14.85
N LYS A 340 -9.55 25.90 -13.56
CA LYS A 340 -10.31 25.30 -12.47
C LYS A 340 -11.10 26.34 -11.70
N THR A 341 -12.28 25.93 -11.23
CA THR A 341 -13.03 26.65 -10.20
C THR A 341 -13.09 25.79 -8.93
N ILE A 342 -13.14 26.44 -7.76
CA ILE A 342 -13.21 25.74 -6.47
C ILE A 342 -14.41 26.25 -5.71
N GLN A 343 -15.34 25.36 -5.38
CA GLN A 343 -16.50 25.65 -4.56
C GLN A 343 -16.37 24.98 -3.20
N ARG A 344 -16.69 25.71 -2.13
CA ARG A 344 -16.87 25.11 -0.79
C ARG A 344 -18.29 24.55 -0.69
N LEU A 345 -18.39 23.27 -0.36
CA LEU A 345 -19.67 22.60 -0.15
C LEU A 345 -20.17 22.87 1.28
N SER A 346 -21.48 23.05 1.43
CA SER A 346 -22.13 23.34 2.72
C SER A 346 -21.96 22.20 3.75
N ILE A 347 -21.71 20.97 3.29
CA ILE A 347 -21.57 19.78 4.13
C ILE A 347 -20.09 19.54 4.48
N ARG A 348 -19.79 19.48 5.79
CA ARG A 348 -18.52 18.96 6.38
C ARG A 348 -17.22 19.60 5.86
N LYS A 349 -17.21 20.90 5.52
CA LYS A 349 -16.00 21.61 5.03
C LYS A 349 -15.34 20.93 3.80
N ARG A 350 -16.14 20.29 2.95
CA ARG A 350 -15.67 19.66 1.70
C ARG A 350 -15.56 20.69 0.57
N PHE A 351 -14.80 20.35 -0.46
CA PHE A 351 -14.63 21.19 -1.64
C PHE A 351 -14.92 20.40 -2.92
N LEU A 352 -15.38 21.12 -3.93
CA LEU A 352 -15.54 20.63 -5.29
C LEU A 352 -14.62 21.45 -6.18
N ILE A 353 -13.72 20.78 -6.90
CA ILE A 353 -12.97 21.39 -7.99
C ILE A 353 -13.68 21.02 -9.29
N THR A 354 -13.96 22.01 -10.13
CA THR A 354 -14.57 21.81 -11.46
C THR A 354 -13.61 22.31 -12.53
N VAL A 355 -13.38 21.49 -13.55
CA VAL A 355 -12.61 21.86 -14.76
C VAL A 355 -13.36 21.44 -16.01
N GLU A 356 -13.22 22.20 -17.09
CA GLU A 356 -13.75 21.80 -18.40
C GLU A 356 -12.67 21.06 -19.19
N LEU A 357 -13.02 19.88 -19.71
CA LEU A 357 -12.18 19.03 -20.53
C LEU A 357 -12.72 19.01 -21.97
N PRO A 358 -12.08 19.71 -22.91
CA PRO A 358 -12.47 19.69 -24.31
C PRO A 358 -12.25 18.31 -24.94
N LYS A 359 -13.15 17.90 -25.84
CA LYS A 359 -13.00 16.68 -26.66
C LYS A 359 -11.63 16.59 -27.36
N ALA A 360 -11.10 17.72 -27.82
CA ALA A 360 -9.84 17.79 -28.55
C ALA A 360 -8.62 17.29 -27.77
N TYR A 361 -8.70 17.17 -26.45
CA TYR A 361 -7.61 16.70 -25.61
C TYR A 361 -7.66 15.18 -25.37
N ILE A 362 -8.72 14.50 -25.81
CA ILE A 362 -8.97 13.07 -25.59
C ILE A 362 -8.59 12.29 -26.84
N ASN A 363 -7.60 11.41 -26.71
CA ASN A 363 -7.28 10.44 -27.75
C ASN A 363 -8.16 9.19 -27.57
N PRO A 364 -8.98 8.79 -28.56
CA PRO A 364 -9.82 7.59 -28.44
C PRO A 364 -9.04 6.27 -28.42
N ASP A 365 -7.81 6.28 -28.96
CA ASP A 365 -6.99 5.09 -29.17
C ASP A 365 -5.94 4.89 -28.07
N GLN A 366 -5.79 5.86 -27.15
CA GLN A 366 -4.78 5.84 -26.09
C GLN A 366 -5.34 6.33 -24.76
N ALA A 367 -4.87 5.74 -23.66
CA ALA A 367 -5.14 6.26 -22.33
C ALA A 367 -4.52 7.66 -22.16
N SER A 368 -5.26 8.55 -21.52
CA SER A 368 -4.81 9.89 -21.19
C SER A 368 -4.37 9.98 -19.74
N GLU A 369 -3.36 10.80 -19.46
CA GLU A 369 -2.91 11.07 -18.10
C GLU A 369 -3.73 12.22 -17.50
N PHE A 370 -4.60 11.91 -16.54
CA PHE A 370 -5.22 12.89 -15.66
C PHE A 370 -4.32 13.13 -14.46
N MET A 371 -3.91 14.37 -14.20
CA MET A 371 -2.96 14.71 -13.14
C MET A 371 -3.45 15.83 -12.23
N ILE A 372 -3.26 15.64 -10.93
CA ILE A 372 -3.36 16.68 -9.92
C ILE A 372 -1.94 17.04 -9.49
N GLN A 373 -1.54 18.28 -9.74
CA GLN A 373 -0.26 18.82 -9.29
C GLN A 373 -0.48 19.83 -8.16
N VAL A 374 0.17 19.61 -7.02
CA VAL A 374 0.13 20.52 -5.87
C VAL A 374 1.41 21.36 -5.78
N PRO A 375 1.37 22.60 -5.24
CA PRO A 375 2.57 23.44 -5.14
C PRO A 375 3.63 22.85 -4.20
N PHE A 376 3.16 22.18 -3.15
CA PHE A 376 3.92 21.48 -2.14
C PHE A 376 2.99 20.49 -1.42
N THR A 377 3.60 19.58 -0.66
CA THR A 377 2.92 18.68 0.27
C THR A 377 3.21 19.10 1.71
N ALA A 378 2.34 18.73 2.63
CA ALA A 378 2.54 18.95 4.07
C ALA A 378 2.04 17.74 4.87
N SER A 379 2.59 17.54 6.06
CA SER A 379 2.11 16.54 7.01
C SER A 379 1.24 17.18 8.11
N HIS A 380 0.40 16.38 8.76
CA HIS A 380 -0.30 16.87 9.96
C HIS A 380 0.70 17.11 11.10
N ALA A 381 1.81 16.37 11.13
CA ALA A 381 2.90 16.60 12.06
C ALA A 381 3.62 17.96 11.87
N ASP A 382 3.49 18.60 10.69
CA ASP A 382 4.02 19.95 10.44
C ASP A 382 3.14 21.04 11.09
N LEU A 383 1.87 20.72 11.36
CA LEU A 383 0.91 21.61 12.02
C LEU A 383 0.85 21.36 13.53
N ASP A 384 0.90 20.09 13.92
CA ASP A 384 0.93 19.63 15.30
C ASP A 384 2.03 18.58 15.45
N PRO A 385 3.19 18.92 16.06
CA PRO A 385 4.30 17.99 16.24
C PRO A 385 3.96 16.71 17.01
N GLN A 386 2.85 16.69 17.78
CA GLN A 386 2.37 15.49 18.48
C GLN A 386 1.61 14.54 17.56
N ASN A 387 1.17 15.00 16.39
CA ASN A 387 0.48 14.16 15.42
C ASN A 387 1.44 13.09 14.88
N ARG A 388 0.95 11.85 14.88
CA ARG A 388 1.74 10.67 14.45
C ARG A 388 1.81 10.54 12.93
N ASP A 389 0.87 11.14 12.20
CA ASP A 389 0.81 11.07 10.74
C ASP A 389 1.79 12.08 10.11
N ARG A 390 2.97 11.56 9.78
CA ARG A 390 4.08 12.30 9.17
C ARG A 390 4.09 12.25 7.64
N ARG A 391 3.11 11.57 7.02
CA ARG A 391 3.03 11.45 5.56
C ARG A 391 2.91 12.82 4.92
N GLN A 392 3.66 13.05 3.86
CA GLN A 392 3.55 14.26 3.06
C GLN A 392 2.32 14.17 2.15
N LYS A 393 1.34 15.05 2.37
CA LYS A 393 0.01 14.99 1.72
C LYS A 393 -0.32 16.27 0.96
N GLY A 394 -1.06 16.11 -0.14
CA GLY A 394 -1.70 17.20 -0.87
C GLY A 394 -3.18 17.33 -0.49
N VAL A 395 -4.08 16.93 -1.39
CA VAL A 395 -5.53 16.94 -1.23
C VAL A 395 -6.08 15.52 -1.07
N ALA A 396 -7.09 15.33 -0.21
CA ALA A 396 -7.79 14.05 -0.08
C ALA A 396 -8.97 13.99 -1.05
N ILE A 397 -8.92 13.09 -2.02
CA ILE A 397 -9.91 12.93 -3.08
C ILE A 397 -10.82 11.74 -2.75
N ARG A 398 -12.14 11.90 -2.93
CA ARG A 398 -13.11 10.80 -2.81
C ARG A 398 -13.42 10.18 -4.17
N ASN A 399 -13.70 11.01 -5.16
CA ASN A 399 -14.05 10.59 -6.50
C ASN A 399 -13.78 11.72 -7.51
N ILE A 400 -13.56 11.30 -8.76
CA ILE A 400 -13.41 12.16 -9.94
C ILE A 400 -14.48 11.73 -10.92
N ILE A 401 -15.40 12.62 -11.29
CA ILE A 401 -16.52 12.33 -12.17
C ILE A 401 -16.37 13.15 -13.45
N PHE A 402 -16.44 12.50 -14.61
CA PHE A 402 -16.43 13.14 -15.92
C PHE A 402 -17.88 13.29 -16.39
N VAL A 403 -18.51 14.42 -16.09
CA VAL A 403 -19.90 14.69 -16.49
C VAL A 403 -19.92 15.13 -17.96
N PRO A 404 -20.54 14.38 -18.88
CA PRO A 404 -20.61 14.77 -20.28
C PRO A 404 -21.34 16.11 -20.43
N GLN A 405 -20.80 17.02 -21.24
CA GLN A 405 -21.56 18.19 -21.64
C GLN A 405 -22.58 17.77 -22.71
N GLU A 406 -23.81 18.28 -22.61
CA GLU A 406 -24.81 18.06 -23.67
C GLU A 406 -24.31 18.70 -24.98
N ASP A 407 -24.42 17.97 -26.09
CA ASP A 407 -24.17 18.53 -27.41
C ASP A 407 -25.21 19.64 -27.66
N ASN A 408 -24.76 20.89 -27.60
CA ASN A 408 -25.57 22.10 -27.85
C ASN A 408 -26.09 22.21 -29.31
N THR A 409 -26.15 21.13 -30.08
CA THR A 409 -26.65 21.11 -31.47
C THR A 409 -28.13 20.79 -31.62
N THR A 410 -28.92 20.87 -30.54
CA THR A 410 -30.38 20.79 -30.65
C THR A 410 -31.03 22.00 -29.97
N PRO A 411 -31.77 22.87 -30.68
CA PRO A 411 -32.54 23.91 -30.01
C PRO A 411 -33.70 23.24 -29.28
N VAL A 412 -33.57 23.06 -27.97
CA VAL A 412 -34.64 22.49 -27.14
C VAL A 412 -35.67 23.57 -26.86
N SER A 413 -36.86 23.36 -27.43
CA SER A 413 -38.09 24.01 -27.03
C SER A 413 -38.38 23.71 -25.57
N THR A 414 -38.69 24.76 -24.81
CA THR A 414 -39.07 24.70 -23.40
C THR A 414 -40.21 23.71 -23.12
N SER A 415 -39.96 22.72 -22.26
CA SER A 415 -41.01 22.12 -21.43
C SER A 415 -40.47 21.79 -20.04
N SER A 416 -41.27 22.12 -19.05
CA SER A 416 -40.98 22.14 -17.63
C SER A 416 -41.34 20.82 -16.94
N HIS A 417 -40.80 20.64 -15.71
CA HIS A 417 -41.06 19.60 -14.70
C HIS A 417 -40.17 18.34 -14.80
N ALA A 418 -39.63 17.72 -13.74
CA ALA A 418 -39.90 17.76 -12.30
C ALA A 418 -38.62 17.46 -11.48
N GLY A 419 -38.69 17.72 -10.16
CA GLY A 419 -37.53 17.88 -9.27
C GLY A 419 -36.85 16.61 -8.77
N TRP A 420 -35.59 16.79 -8.39
CA TRP A 420 -34.69 15.81 -7.78
C TRP A 420 -35.10 15.50 -6.33
N GLN A 421 -35.36 14.22 -6.02
CA GLN A 421 -35.62 13.75 -4.66
C GLN A 421 -34.30 13.44 -3.93
N PHE A 422 -34.05 14.18 -2.85
CA PHE A 422 -33.01 13.88 -1.88
C PHE A 422 -33.44 12.73 -0.96
N TRP A 423 -32.65 11.66 -0.93
CA TRP A 423 -32.78 10.57 0.04
C TRP A 423 -32.42 11.06 1.46
N ARG A 424 -33.41 11.17 2.34
CA ARG A 424 -33.21 11.32 3.79
C ARG A 424 -32.93 9.94 4.39
N ARG A 425 -31.75 9.77 5.02
CA ARG A 425 -31.45 8.60 5.87
C ARG A 425 -32.23 8.70 7.19
N SER A 426 -32.99 7.66 7.51
CA SER A 426 -33.64 7.42 8.79
C SER A 426 -32.60 7.08 9.86
N VAL A 427 -32.62 7.79 10.98
CA VAL A 427 -31.82 7.47 12.19
C VAL A 427 -32.66 6.56 13.08
N PRO A 428 -32.20 5.35 13.46
CA PRO A 428 -32.85 4.60 14.54
C PRO A 428 -32.47 5.21 15.89
N ALA A 429 -33.50 5.49 16.69
CA ALA A 429 -33.39 6.05 18.01
C ALA A 429 -32.68 5.10 18.99
N THR A 430 -31.67 5.63 19.69
CA THR A 430 -31.11 5.05 20.90
C THR A 430 -31.99 5.40 22.11
N ARG A 431 -32.29 4.41 22.96
CA ARG A 431 -32.66 4.58 24.38
C ARG A 431 -32.31 3.30 25.15
N PRO A 432 -32.10 3.40 26.48
CA PRO A 432 -31.51 4.48 27.27
C PRO A 432 -30.04 4.21 27.63
#